data_AF-A0AAV5D7S0-F1
#
_entry.id   AF-A0AAV5D7S0-F1
#
_cell.length_a   1.000
_cell.length_b   1.000
_cell.length_c   1.000
_cell.angle_alpha   90.00
_cell.angle_beta   90.00
_cell.angle_gamma   90.00
#
_symmetry.space_group_name_H-M   'P 1'
#
loop_
_entity.id
_entity.type
_entity.pdbx_description
1 polymer ?
#
loop_
_entity_poly.entity_id
_entity_poly.type
_entity_poly.pdbx_seq_one_letter_code
_entity_poly.pdbx_strand_id
1 'polypeptide(L)'
;MSVMVVSSLALLICWTLEKVRSSWRNHSRNSLRRKNSLLGSSDDMPNPEPAILSVEGKGYTVEVHYIEEPVSDYLLAAVNTVLLIHEKCGYSSPIHWIALSYLIDLFLQEPPGDILVFLTGQDDIDTAVKLLNEEIQQRRKHYFDLLILPLYSGLPRADQDLIFAPTSKGKRKVVISTNIAETSLTLEGVVYVVDSGFSKQKCYNPISDIESLVVAPISKASARQRAGRAGRVRPGKCFRLYTEEYYLNEMEPEGVPEMQRSNLVSCIIQLKALGIDNILGFDWPASPSPEAMIRALEILYSLGILDEDAKLTVPIGFQVAEIPLDPMISKMLLSANDFGCSDEILTIASFLSVQSVWVSVRGVKKEFDEAKLRFAAAEGDHVTFLNIYKGFHQSGKSSQWCYKNFLNYQALKKVVDIRGQLLRLMKRFGIPLKSCDRDMQAVRKAIIAGSFANACHLEEYSQNGMYKTIRTSQEVYIHPSSVLFRVNPKWVVYQSLVSTDKHYMRNVIAIEPSWLTEAAPHFYQYRTPNPALN
;
A
#
# COMPACT_ATOMS: atom_id res chain seq x y z
N MET A 1 -5.61 20.30 -7.56
CA MET A 1 -5.56 19.75 -8.94
C MET A 1 -5.70 18.23 -9.01
N SER A 2 -5.42 17.45 -7.95
CA SER A 2 -5.50 15.97 -8.00
C SER A 2 -6.91 15.36 -7.89
N VAL A 3 -7.95 16.14 -7.56
CA VAL A 3 -9.34 15.66 -7.46
C VAL A 3 -10.05 15.61 -8.82
N MET A 4 -9.63 16.45 -9.78
CA MET A 4 -10.15 16.38 -11.16
C MET A 4 -9.60 15.19 -11.93
N VAL A 5 -8.40 14.68 -11.59
CA VAL A 5 -7.75 13.58 -12.33
C VAL A 5 -8.45 12.24 -12.08
N VAL A 6 -8.93 11.97 -10.86
CA VAL A 6 -9.60 10.69 -10.52
C VAL A 6 -11.03 10.64 -11.09
N SER A 7 -11.76 11.76 -11.05
CA SER A 7 -13.08 11.88 -11.72
C SER A 7 -12.96 11.76 -13.25
N SER A 8 -11.89 12.33 -13.82
CA SER A 8 -11.63 12.23 -15.25
C SER A 8 -11.18 10.82 -15.64
N LEU A 9 -10.44 10.11 -14.78
CA LEU A 9 -10.08 8.71 -15.00
C LEU A 9 -11.31 7.79 -14.98
N ALA A 10 -12.25 7.97 -14.06
CA ALA A 10 -13.47 7.16 -14.03
C ALA A 10 -14.36 7.37 -15.26
N LEU A 11 -14.47 8.62 -15.74
CA LEU A 11 -15.16 8.93 -16.99
C LEU A 11 -14.39 8.45 -18.24
N LEU A 12 -13.06 8.52 -18.22
CA LEU A 12 -12.20 8.00 -19.28
C LEU A 12 -12.26 6.47 -19.34
N ILE A 13 -12.34 5.80 -18.18
CA ILE A 13 -12.56 4.35 -18.05
C ILE A 13 -13.95 4.01 -18.59
N CYS A 14 -15.04 4.64 -18.14
CA CYS A 14 -16.37 4.37 -18.71
C CYS A 14 -16.43 4.61 -20.22
N TRP A 15 -15.80 5.68 -20.73
CA TRP A 15 -15.74 5.98 -22.16
C TRP A 15 -14.85 5.00 -22.94
N THR A 16 -13.70 4.58 -22.38
CA THR A 16 -12.87 3.53 -22.99
C THR A 16 -13.56 2.17 -22.93
N LEU A 17 -14.34 1.87 -21.89
CA LEU A 17 -15.12 0.63 -21.80
C LEU A 17 -16.25 0.61 -22.83
N GLU A 18 -16.96 1.72 -23.07
CA GLU A 18 -17.92 1.82 -24.18
C GLU A 18 -17.25 1.74 -25.55
N LYS A 19 -16.10 2.40 -25.73
CA LYS A 19 -15.33 2.32 -26.99
C LYS A 19 -14.75 0.93 -27.22
N VAL A 20 -14.22 0.26 -26.21
CA VAL A 20 -13.70 -1.11 -26.28
C VAL A 20 -14.85 -2.09 -26.54
N ARG A 21 -15.99 -1.96 -25.87
CA ARG A 21 -17.18 -2.79 -26.10
C ARG A 21 -17.77 -2.61 -27.50
N SER A 22 -17.74 -1.39 -28.04
CA SER A 22 -18.16 -1.10 -29.43
C SER A 22 -17.14 -1.57 -30.47
N SER A 23 -15.84 -1.38 -30.20
CA SER A 23 -14.73 -1.81 -31.06
C SER A 23 -14.66 -3.34 -31.15
N TRP A 24 -14.83 -4.06 -30.05
CA TRP A 24 -14.82 -5.52 -30.02
C TRP A 24 -16.05 -6.16 -30.68
N ARG A 25 -17.25 -5.58 -30.50
CA ARG A 25 -18.45 -6.02 -31.26
C ARG A 25 -18.28 -5.83 -32.77
N ASN A 26 -17.60 -4.77 -33.18
CA ASN A 26 -17.29 -4.51 -34.59
C ASN A 26 -16.13 -5.38 -35.11
N HIS A 27 -15.12 -5.68 -34.29
CA HIS A 27 -14.00 -6.55 -34.68
C HIS A 27 -14.42 -8.00 -34.85
N SER A 28 -15.24 -8.54 -33.95
CA SER A 28 -15.75 -9.92 -34.04
C SER A 28 -16.71 -10.12 -35.22
N ARG A 29 -17.55 -9.11 -35.55
CA ARG A 29 -18.44 -9.17 -36.72
C ARG A 29 -17.75 -8.89 -38.06
N ASN A 30 -16.69 -8.06 -38.08
CA ASN A 30 -15.98 -7.75 -39.32
C ASN A 30 -14.85 -8.74 -39.66
N SER A 31 -14.26 -9.45 -38.68
CA SER A 31 -13.18 -10.41 -38.98
C SER A 31 -13.67 -11.66 -39.72
N LEU A 32 -14.92 -12.10 -39.50
CA LEU A 32 -15.50 -13.22 -40.23
C LEU A 32 -16.05 -12.87 -41.62
N ARG A 33 -16.37 -11.59 -41.89
CA ARG A 33 -17.04 -11.19 -43.14
C ARG A 33 -16.11 -10.60 -44.21
N ARG A 34 -14.87 -10.22 -43.85
CA ARG A 34 -13.89 -9.61 -44.77
C ARG A 34 -12.82 -10.54 -45.30
N LYS A 35 -12.85 -11.84 -45.00
CA LYS A 35 -11.85 -12.80 -45.50
C LYS A 35 -12.09 -13.31 -46.93
N ASN A 36 -13.24 -13.00 -47.56
CA ASN A 36 -13.60 -13.55 -48.88
C ASN A 36 -13.93 -12.54 -50.00
N SER A 37 -13.56 -11.26 -49.86
CA SER A 37 -13.68 -10.34 -51.00
C SER A 37 -12.63 -9.25 -50.92
N LEU A 38 -11.87 -9.08 -52.02
CA LEU A 38 -10.88 -8.04 -52.31
C LEU A 38 -9.42 -8.48 -52.14
N LEU A 39 -8.97 -9.34 -53.07
CA LEU A 39 -7.57 -9.39 -53.51
C LEU A 39 -7.33 -8.16 -54.41
N GLY A 40 -6.58 -7.19 -53.90
CA GLY A 40 -6.10 -6.02 -54.63
C GLY A 40 -4.97 -5.33 -53.88
N SER A 41 -3.77 -5.31 -54.50
CA SER A 41 -2.53 -4.56 -54.19
C SER A 41 -2.12 -4.39 -52.71
N SER A 42 -1.04 -5.08 -52.33
CA SER A 42 -0.56 -5.31 -50.97
C SER A 42 0.53 -4.36 -50.45
N ASP A 43 0.51 -3.06 -50.79
CA ASP A 43 1.61 -2.14 -50.39
C ASP A 43 1.21 -0.91 -49.54
N ASP A 44 -0.09 -0.65 -49.31
CA ASP A 44 -0.55 0.58 -48.62
C ASP A 44 -1.31 0.32 -47.29
N MET A 45 -1.22 -0.90 -46.74
CA MET A 45 -1.80 -1.19 -45.43
C MET A 45 -0.77 -0.85 -44.33
N PRO A 46 -1.10 0.02 -43.35
CA PRO A 46 -0.19 0.31 -42.26
C PRO A 46 0.19 -0.98 -41.53
N ASN A 47 1.49 -1.22 -41.37
CA ASN A 47 2.02 -2.41 -40.70
C ASN A 47 1.36 -2.52 -39.30
N PRO A 48 0.68 -3.64 -38.98
CA PRO A 48 0.04 -3.83 -37.68
C PRO A 48 1.03 -4.01 -36.52
N GLU A 49 2.33 -4.11 -36.80
CA GLU A 49 3.36 -4.22 -35.78
C GLU A 49 3.52 -2.91 -34.99
N PRO A 50 3.61 -2.98 -33.64
CA PRO A 50 3.80 -1.79 -32.83
C PRO A 50 5.16 -1.15 -33.11
N ALA A 51 5.17 0.13 -33.46
CA ALA A 51 6.40 0.91 -33.59
C ALA A 51 6.92 1.30 -32.20
N ILE A 52 8.21 1.05 -31.93
CA ILE A 52 8.89 1.54 -30.72
C ILE A 52 9.45 2.93 -31.02
N LEU A 53 8.91 3.95 -30.37
CA LEU A 53 9.47 5.29 -30.39
C LEU A 53 10.31 5.51 -29.13
N SER A 54 11.63 5.51 -29.28
CA SER A 54 12.55 5.83 -28.20
C SER A 54 12.90 7.32 -28.24
N VAL A 55 12.98 7.93 -27.05
CA VAL A 55 13.54 9.27 -26.87
C VAL A 55 14.91 9.09 -26.25
N GLU A 56 15.95 9.60 -26.91
CA GLU A 56 17.29 9.60 -26.32
C GLU A 56 17.27 10.37 -24.99
N GLY A 57 17.66 9.68 -23.92
CA GLY A 57 17.67 10.26 -22.59
C GLY A 57 18.67 11.40 -22.52
N LYS A 58 18.24 12.59 -22.07
CA LYS A 58 19.11 13.75 -21.82
C LYS A 58 19.91 13.64 -20.51
N GLY A 59 20.07 12.43 -19.98
CA GLY A 59 20.77 12.21 -18.73
C GLY A 59 22.27 12.40 -18.92
N TYR A 60 22.90 13.09 -17.97
CA TYR A 60 24.35 13.14 -17.86
C TYR A 60 24.90 11.81 -17.33
N THR A 61 26.19 11.58 -17.56
CA THR A 61 26.88 10.38 -17.08
C THR A 61 26.85 10.29 -15.56
N VAL A 62 26.68 9.06 -15.04
CA VAL A 62 26.71 8.77 -13.61
C VAL A 62 27.83 7.79 -13.34
N GLU A 63 28.80 8.19 -12.52
CA GLU A 63 29.85 7.30 -12.01
C GLU A 63 29.25 6.40 -10.93
N VAL A 64 29.41 5.09 -11.09
CA VAL A 64 28.87 4.11 -10.14
C VAL A 64 30.01 3.54 -9.31
N HIS A 65 29.88 3.61 -8.00
CA HIS A 65 30.81 3.06 -7.03
C HIS A 65 30.14 1.92 -6.26
N TYR A 66 30.89 0.85 -6.04
CA TYR A 66 30.47 -0.29 -5.23
C TYR A 66 31.36 -0.42 -4.01
N ILE A 67 30.84 -1.02 -2.95
CA ILE A 67 31.65 -1.45 -1.82
C ILE A 67 32.43 -2.72 -2.18
N GLU A 68 33.61 -2.90 -1.58
CA GLU A 68 34.46 -4.08 -1.82
C GLU A 68 33.93 -5.32 -1.10
N GLU A 69 33.44 -5.14 0.13
CA GLU A 69 32.91 -6.22 0.97
C GLU A 69 31.46 -5.97 1.36
N PRO A 70 30.62 -7.02 1.51
CA PRO A 70 29.24 -6.87 1.96
C PRO A 70 29.14 -6.19 3.34
N VAL A 71 28.21 -5.25 3.47
CA VAL A 71 27.95 -4.53 4.71
C VAL A 71 26.89 -5.24 5.55
N SER A 72 27.14 -5.39 6.85
CA SER A 72 26.19 -5.98 7.81
C SER A 72 25.04 -5.04 8.20
N ASP A 73 25.31 -3.73 8.28
CA ASP A 73 24.32 -2.69 8.58
C ASP A 73 24.32 -1.60 7.49
N TYR A 74 23.41 -1.75 6.52
CA TYR A 74 23.28 -0.80 5.41
C TYR A 74 22.82 0.59 5.86
N LEU A 75 22.17 0.71 7.02
CA LEU A 75 21.68 2.00 7.54
C LEU A 75 22.88 2.82 8.04
N LEU A 76 23.72 2.22 8.87
CA LEU A 76 24.94 2.87 9.36
C LEU A 76 25.88 3.20 8.20
N ALA A 77 26.05 2.27 7.24
CA ALA A 77 26.85 2.54 6.05
C ALA A 77 26.28 3.71 5.23
N ALA A 78 24.96 3.80 5.04
CA ALA A 78 24.36 4.92 4.33
C ALA A 78 24.63 6.27 5.02
N VAL A 79 24.49 6.31 6.35
CA VAL A 79 24.80 7.51 7.16
C VAL A 79 26.26 7.90 7.00
N ASN A 80 27.19 6.95 7.13
CA ASN A 80 28.62 7.20 6.97
C ASN A 80 28.97 7.68 5.57
N THR A 81 28.40 7.08 4.53
CA THR A 81 28.58 7.51 3.13
C THR A 81 28.11 8.95 2.92
N VAL A 82 26.95 9.34 3.48
CA VAL A 82 26.46 10.73 3.40
C VAL A 82 27.44 11.71 4.05
N LEU A 83 27.97 11.38 5.23
CA LEU A 83 28.94 12.23 5.93
C LEU A 83 30.24 12.36 5.13
N LEU A 84 30.76 11.25 4.58
CA LEU A 84 31.96 11.25 3.74
C LEU A 84 31.78 12.10 2.47
N ILE A 85 30.62 12.00 1.80
CA ILE A 85 30.31 12.83 0.63
C ILE A 85 30.26 14.31 1.03
N HIS A 86 29.72 14.65 2.21
CA HIS A 86 29.70 16.02 2.71
C HIS A 86 31.08 16.56 3.07
N GLU A 87 31.89 15.79 3.81
CA GLU A 87 33.24 16.17 4.23
C GLU A 87 34.15 16.44 3.04
N LYS A 88 34.10 15.61 2.00
CA LYS A 88 34.91 15.78 0.79
C LYS A 88 34.55 17.04 -0.03
N CYS A 89 33.44 17.71 0.27
CA CYS A 89 33.03 18.98 -0.35
C CYS A 89 33.42 20.23 0.45
N GLY A 90 33.85 20.07 1.71
CA GLY A 90 33.92 21.17 2.67
C GLY A 90 35.32 21.39 3.26
N TYR A 91 35.88 22.56 2.94
CA TYR A 91 37.06 23.24 3.53
C TYR A 91 38.46 22.82 3.06
N SER A 92 38.96 23.65 2.13
CA SER A 92 40.36 24.02 1.99
C SER A 92 40.90 24.65 3.29
N SER A 93 41.55 23.87 4.15
CA SER A 93 42.52 24.37 5.15
C SER A 93 43.55 23.28 5.46
N PRO A 94 44.84 23.49 5.11
CA PRO A 94 45.86 22.45 5.13
C PRO A 94 46.51 22.34 6.51
N ILE A 95 45.81 21.85 7.55
CA ILE A 95 46.48 21.63 8.85
C ILE A 95 45.88 20.45 9.64
N HIS A 96 46.06 19.21 9.16
CA HIS A 96 46.32 17.99 9.96
C HIS A 96 46.29 16.73 9.08
N TRP A 97 47.23 16.60 8.15
CA TRP A 97 47.39 15.35 7.38
C TRP A 97 48.84 14.89 7.52
N ILE A 98 49.24 14.55 8.74
CA ILE A 98 50.48 13.80 9.00
C ILE A 98 50.05 12.44 9.57
N ALA A 99 49.89 11.47 8.66
CA ALA A 99 50.22 10.05 8.83
C ALA A 99 49.50 9.17 7.79
N LEU A 100 49.86 9.30 6.51
CA LEU A 100 50.14 8.18 5.59
C LEU A 100 50.52 8.77 4.22
N SER A 101 51.83 8.91 3.99
CA SER A 101 52.39 9.21 2.67
C SER A 101 52.37 7.96 1.79
N TYR A 102 52.20 8.15 0.49
CA TYR A 102 52.07 7.18 -0.62
C TYR A 102 50.63 6.81 -1.01
N LEU A 103 49.89 7.78 -1.56
CA LEU A 103 48.96 7.68 -2.72
C LEU A 103 48.25 9.03 -2.92
N ILE A 104 48.96 10.00 -3.52
CA ILE A 104 48.58 11.42 -3.60
C ILE A 104 47.89 11.81 -4.93
N ASP A 105 47.40 10.87 -5.74
CA ASP A 105 46.85 11.18 -7.08
C ASP A 105 45.31 11.24 -7.23
N LEU A 106 44.49 11.32 -6.17
CA LEU A 106 43.02 11.34 -6.35
C LEU A 106 42.19 12.21 -5.37
N PHE A 107 42.72 13.35 -4.93
CA PHE A 107 41.94 14.36 -4.20
C PHE A 107 40.98 15.14 -5.13
N LEU A 108 39.95 14.46 -5.64
CA LEU A 108 38.76 15.14 -6.17
C LEU A 108 37.90 15.55 -4.98
N GLN A 109 37.93 16.84 -4.63
CA GLN A 109 36.87 17.43 -3.83
C GLN A 109 35.55 17.18 -4.55
N GLU A 110 34.57 16.65 -3.84
CA GLU A 110 33.26 16.44 -4.43
C GLU A 110 32.63 17.84 -4.67
N PRO A 111 32.08 18.13 -5.86
CA PRO A 111 31.43 19.42 -6.10
C PRO A 111 30.13 19.59 -5.28
N PRO A 112 29.61 20.81 -5.12
CA PRO A 112 28.37 21.06 -4.39
C PRO A 112 27.19 20.31 -5.02
N GLY A 113 26.13 20.00 -4.26
CA GLY A 113 24.95 19.35 -4.81
C GLY A 113 24.30 18.40 -3.83
N ASP A 114 23.05 18.07 -4.07
CA ASP A 114 22.22 17.40 -3.09
C ASP A 114 22.41 15.88 -3.15
N ILE A 115 22.19 15.25 -1.99
CA ILE A 115 22.29 13.79 -1.82
C ILE A 115 20.88 13.20 -1.72
N LEU A 116 20.63 12.14 -2.48
CA LEU A 116 19.43 11.31 -2.38
C LEU A 116 19.82 9.94 -1.84
N VAL A 117 19.27 9.57 -0.69
CA VAL A 117 19.52 8.28 -0.05
C VAL A 117 18.26 7.41 -0.20
N PHE A 118 18.42 6.18 -0.67
CA PHE A 118 17.33 5.20 -0.73
C PHE A 118 17.39 4.26 0.46
N LEU A 119 16.36 4.29 1.32
CA LEU A 119 16.13 3.36 2.44
C LEU A 119 14.76 2.70 2.34
N THR A 120 14.47 1.72 3.20
CA THR A 120 13.35 0.81 2.96
C THR A 120 12.00 1.33 3.47
N GLY A 121 11.98 2.12 4.54
CA GLY A 121 10.75 2.62 5.14
C GLY A 121 10.95 3.68 6.22
N GLN A 122 9.84 4.09 6.86
CA GLN A 122 9.81 5.17 7.84
C GLN A 122 10.77 4.95 9.01
N ASP A 123 10.82 3.75 9.60
CA ASP A 123 11.66 3.49 10.78
C ASP A 123 13.15 3.65 10.47
N ASP A 124 13.60 3.13 9.32
CA ASP A 124 14.99 3.29 8.86
C ASP A 124 15.31 4.76 8.56
N ILE A 125 14.39 5.46 7.90
CA ILE A 125 14.54 6.88 7.55
C ILE A 125 14.65 7.72 8.82
N ASP A 126 13.72 7.56 9.75
CA ASP A 126 13.71 8.31 11.01
C ASP A 126 14.96 8.03 11.85
N THR A 127 15.48 6.79 11.80
CA THR A 127 16.72 6.40 12.50
C THR A 127 17.94 7.03 11.83
N ALA A 128 18.04 6.99 10.51
CA ALA A 128 19.12 7.65 9.78
C ALA A 128 19.11 9.17 9.98
N VAL A 129 17.94 9.80 10.00
CA VAL A 129 17.78 11.23 10.32
C VAL A 129 18.31 11.53 11.72
N LYS A 130 17.99 10.71 12.72
CA LYS A 130 18.50 10.89 14.09
C LYS A 130 20.03 10.78 14.14
N LEU A 131 20.59 9.71 13.59
CA LEU A 131 22.04 9.46 13.59
C LEU A 131 22.81 10.59 12.89
N LEU A 132 22.33 11.07 11.73
CA LEU A 132 22.94 12.19 11.05
C LEU A 132 22.87 13.48 11.88
N ASN A 133 21.75 13.76 12.55
CA ASN A 133 21.64 14.92 13.42
C ASN A 133 22.56 14.83 14.65
N GLU A 134 22.72 13.64 15.24
CA GLU A 134 23.63 13.40 16.35
C GLU A 134 25.09 13.64 15.92
N GLU A 135 25.51 13.12 14.76
CA GLU A 135 26.86 13.36 14.21
C GLU A 135 27.12 14.84 13.91
N ILE A 136 26.13 15.56 13.34
CA ILE A 136 26.22 17.01 13.12
C ILE A 136 26.41 17.76 14.44
N GLN A 137 25.68 17.36 15.49
CA GLN A 137 25.77 17.99 16.82
C GLN A 137 27.09 17.72 17.54
N GLN A 138 27.72 16.56 17.30
CA GLN A 138 29.02 16.23 17.88
C GLN A 138 30.16 16.95 17.16
N ARG A 139 30.12 17.02 15.83
CA ARG A 139 31.20 17.55 14.99
C ARG A 139 31.07 19.04 14.67
N ARG A 140 30.47 19.81 15.60
CA ARG A 140 29.93 21.19 15.52
C ARG A 140 30.59 22.23 14.60
N LYS A 141 31.81 22.08 14.10
CA LYS A 141 32.47 23.09 13.25
C LYS A 141 32.35 22.85 11.74
N HIS A 142 31.99 21.64 11.28
CA HIS A 142 32.09 21.27 9.86
C HIS A 142 30.78 20.93 9.14
N TYR A 143 29.63 20.82 9.84
CA TYR A 143 28.39 20.27 9.26
C TYR A 143 27.13 21.14 9.44
N PHE A 144 27.27 22.42 9.83
CA PHE A 144 26.13 23.35 9.96
C PHE A 144 25.37 23.61 8.64
N ASP A 145 25.91 23.09 7.55
CA ASP A 145 25.45 23.28 6.19
C ASP A 145 24.61 22.11 5.65
N LEU A 146 24.35 21.06 6.44
CA LEU A 146 23.48 19.95 6.04
C LEU A 146 22.00 20.20 6.38
N LEU A 147 21.13 20.09 5.37
CA LEU A 147 19.68 20.09 5.52
C LEU A 147 19.13 18.67 5.27
N ILE A 148 18.74 17.97 6.32
CA ILE A 148 18.25 16.59 6.23
C ILE A 148 16.72 16.58 6.15
N LEU A 149 16.16 15.95 5.12
CA LEU A 149 14.72 15.87 4.88
C LEU A 149 14.27 14.42 4.62
N PRO A 150 13.32 13.88 5.41
CA PRO A 150 12.75 12.56 5.16
C PRO A 150 11.70 12.58 4.04
N LEU A 151 11.53 11.46 3.34
CA LEU A 151 10.48 11.29 2.33
C LEU A 151 9.90 9.86 2.32
N TYR A 152 8.65 9.72 2.75
CA TYR A 152 7.91 8.46 2.71
C TYR A 152 6.39 8.71 2.64
N SER A 153 5.60 7.70 2.24
CA SER A 153 4.18 7.87 1.89
C SER A 153 3.31 8.40 3.03
N GLY A 154 3.66 8.10 4.29
CA GLY A 154 2.94 8.55 5.48
C GLY A 154 3.26 9.98 5.94
N LEU A 155 4.24 10.65 5.33
CA LEU A 155 4.67 11.99 5.74
C LEU A 155 3.59 13.04 5.39
N PRO A 156 3.30 14.03 6.27
CA PRO A 156 2.36 15.11 5.96
C PRO A 156 2.73 15.86 4.68
N ARG A 157 1.71 16.34 3.94
CA ARG A 157 1.94 16.97 2.64
C ARG A 157 2.82 18.22 2.72
N ALA A 158 2.63 19.04 3.75
CA ALA A 158 3.44 20.23 3.98
C ALA A 158 4.93 19.90 4.12
N ASP A 159 5.26 18.78 4.79
CA ASP A 159 6.64 18.32 4.97
C ASP A 159 7.19 17.69 3.70
N GLN A 160 6.37 16.95 2.94
CA GLN A 160 6.76 16.45 1.62
C GLN A 160 7.12 17.58 0.66
N ASP A 161 6.42 18.72 0.72
CA ASP A 161 6.67 19.84 -0.19
C ASP A 161 8.01 20.55 0.09
N LEU A 162 8.59 20.41 1.30
CA LEU A 162 9.89 20.99 1.67
C LEU A 162 11.04 20.45 0.82
N ILE A 163 10.95 19.21 0.32
CA ILE A 163 12.02 18.59 -0.48
C ILE A 163 12.24 19.31 -1.82
N PHE A 164 11.20 19.97 -2.34
CA PHE A 164 11.26 20.70 -3.61
C PHE A 164 11.83 22.11 -3.46
N ALA A 165 11.99 22.60 -2.23
CA ALA A 165 12.61 23.89 -2.00
C ALA A 165 14.08 23.86 -2.47
N PRO A 166 14.55 24.92 -3.15
CA PRO A 166 15.93 25.00 -3.59
C PRO A 166 16.88 25.04 -2.40
N THR A 167 18.03 24.40 -2.53
CA THR A 167 19.05 24.37 -1.48
C THR A 167 19.67 25.77 -1.32
N SER A 168 19.73 26.25 -0.08
CA SER A 168 20.34 27.55 0.24
C SER A 168 21.83 27.56 -0.10
N LYS A 169 22.37 28.72 -0.50
CA LYS A 169 23.80 28.87 -0.83
C LYS A 169 24.67 28.44 0.36
N GLY A 170 25.72 27.65 0.08
CA GLY A 170 26.62 27.09 1.10
C GLY A 170 26.09 25.84 1.80
N LYS A 171 24.80 25.50 1.64
CA LYS A 171 24.19 24.31 2.22
C LYS A 171 24.10 23.16 1.23
N ARG A 172 23.96 21.95 1.76
CA ARG A 172 23.69 20.71 1.03
C ARG A 172 22.43 20.07 1.59
N LYS A 173 21.48 19.75 0.73
CA LYS A 173 20.27 19.02 1.11
C LYS A 173 20.52 17.52 0.99
N VAL A 174 20.06 16.77 1.98
CA VAL A 174 20.08 15.31 2.02
C VAL A 174 18.64 14.84 2.12
N VAL A 175 18.12 14.29 1.03
CA VAL A 175 16.78 13.70 1.00
C VAL A 175 16.91 12.21 1.24
N ILE A 176 16.30 11.71 2.31
CA ILE A 176 16.30 10.28 2.65
C ILE A 176 14.92 9.73 2.34
N SER A 177 14.84 8.89 1.31
CA SER A 177 13.59 8.51 0.66
C SER A 177 13.40 6.99 0.57
N THR A 178 12.15 6.56 0.53
CA THR A 178 11.79 5.24 -0.02
C THR A 178 11.84 5.24 -1.56
N ASN A 179 11.33 4.18 -2.20
CA ASN A 179 11.18 4.07 -3.65
C ASN A 179 10.28 5.16 -4.29
N ILE A 180 9.65 6.06 -3.52
CA ILE A 180 8.90 7.21 -4.03
C ILE A 180 9.76 8.10 -4.95
N ALA A 181 11.04 8.27 -4.61
CA ALA A 181 11.98 9.06 -5.42
C ALA A 181 12.53 8.32 -6.65
N GLU A 182 12.22 7.03 -6.83
CA GLU A 182 12.77 6.17 -7.88
C GLU A 182 12.21 6.46 -9.28
N THR A 183 10.91 6.77 -9.38
CA THR A 183 10.20 7.02 -10.66
C THR A 183 9.44 8.34 -10.65
N SER A 184 8.57 8.57 -9.68
CA SER A 184 7.46 9.54 -9.80
C SER A 184 7.79 11.00 -9.43
N LEU A 185 8.94 11.30 -8.85
CA LEU A 185 9.30 12.65 -8.40
C LEU A 185 10.58 13.17 -9.06
N THR A 186 10.64 14.47 -9.36
CA THR A 186 11.85 15.16 -9.82
C THR A 186 12.41 15.99 -8.67
N LEU A 187 13.56 15.58 -8.13
CA LEU A 187 14.31 16.38 -7.15
C LEU A 187 15.42 17.12 -7.89
N GLU A 188 15.20 18.40 -8.14
CA GLU A 188 16.21 19.27 -8.73
C GLU A 188 17.38 19.45 -7.75
N GLY A 189 18.61 19.44 -8.28
CA GLY A 189 19.84 19.61 -7.49
C GLY A 189 20.50 18.32 -7.00
N VAL A 190 19.83 17.16 -7.12
CA VAL A 190 20.43 15.86 -6.79
C VAL A 190 21.52 15.50 -7.78
N VAL A 191 22.73 15.27 -7.27
CA VAL A 191 23.89 14.81 -8.04
C VAL A 191 24.58 13.61 -7.40
N TYR A 192 24.24 13.31 -6.15
CA TYR A 192 24.74 12.16 -5.41
C TYR A 192 23.58 11.24 -5.04
N VAL A 193 23.73 9.95 -5.30
CA VAL A 193 22.80 8.92 -4.87
C VAL A 193 23.52 7.93 -3.96
N VAL A 194 22.90 7.58 -2.84
CA VAL A 194 23.31 6.48 -1.98
C VAL A 194 22.22 5.41 -2.05
N ASP A 195 22.56 4.24 -2.57
CA ASP A 195 21.62 3.15 -2.83
C ASP A 195 21.90 1.98 -1.88
N SER A 196 21.00 1.75 -0.93
CA SER A 196 21.07 0.59 -0.02
C SER A 196 20.83 -0.75 -0.71
N GLY A 197 20.25 -0.77 -1.92
CA GLY A 197 19.94 -2.02 -2.62
C GLY A 197 18.66 -2.72 -2.16
N PHE A 198 17.88 -2.10 -1.27
CA PHE A 198 16.65 -2.69 -0.73
C PHE A 198 15.41 -1.81 -1.00
N SER A 199 14.24 -2.45 -0.94
CA SER A 199 12.94 -1.78 -0.95
C SER A 199 11.91 -2.60 -0.19
N LYS A 200 10.93 -1.94 0.45
CA LYS A 200 9.75 -2.64 0.97
C LYS A 200 8.77 -2.92 -0.16
N GLN A 201 8.43 -4.19 -0.35
CA GLN A 201 7.55 -4.67 -1.40
C GLN A 201 6.35 -5.38 -0.79
N LYS A 202 5.18 -5.14 -1.37
CA LYS A 202 3.97 -5.87 -1.00
C LYS A 202 4.06 -7.28 -1.59
N CYS A 203 3.86 -8.28 -0.74
CA CYS A 203 3.81 -9.68 -1.11
C CYS A 203 2.50 -10.28 -0.62
N TYR A 204 1.90 -11.14 -1.45
CA TYR A 204 0.67 -11.85 -1.13
C TYR A 204 0.95 -13.34 -1.20
N ASN A 205 0.60 -14.05 -0.12
CA ASN A 205 0.63 -15.51 -0.11
C ASN A 205 -0.81 -16.02 -0.28
N PRO A 206 -1.16 -16.66 -1.40
CA PRO A 206 -2.53 -17.10 -1.68
C PRO A 206 -2.98 -18.29 -0.83
N ILE A 207 -2.04 -19.08 -0.30
CA ILE A 207 -2.35 -20.23 0.56
C ILE A 207 -2.76 -19.75 1.95
N SER A 208 -1.96 -18.85 2.54
CA SER A 208 -2.29 -18.27 3.84
C SER A 208 -3.29 -17.12 3.77
N ASP A 209 -3.50 -16.54 2.59
CA ASP A 209 -4.31 -15.34 2.38
C ASP A 209 -3.82 -14.14 3.19
N ILE A 210 -2.50 -14.04 3.33
CA ILE A 210 -1.82 -12.99 4.08
C ILE A 210 -1.12 -12.05 3.12
N GLU A 211 -1.38 -10.76 3.28
CA GLU A 211 -0.59 -9.69 2.69
C GLU A 211 0.50 -9.26 3.68
N SER A 212 1.74 -9.22 3.21
CA SER A 212 2.90 -8.80 3.99
C SER A 212 3.67 -7.72 3.25
N LEU A 213 4.34 -6.86 4.02
CA LEU A 213 5.27 -5.87 3.49
C LEU A 213 6.67 -6.32 3.85
N VAL A 214 7.39 -6.89 2.89
CA VAL A 214 8.69 -7.51 3.10
C VAL A 214 9.78 -6.59 2.55
N VAL A 215 10.88 -6.47 3.30
CA VAL A 215 12.09 -5.84 2.77
C VAL A 215 12.75 -6.84 1.82
N ALA A 216 12.85 -6.48 0.55
CA ALA A 216 13.45 -7.32 -0.48
C ALA A 216 14.55 -6.55 -1.23
N PRO A 217 15.56 -7.25 -1.76
CA PRO A 217 16.51 -6.66 -2.70
C PRO A 217 15.80 -6.04 -3.90
N ILE A 218 16.38 -4.99 -4.45
CA ILE A 218 15.91 -4.39 -5.71
C ILE A 218 16.41 -5.16 -6.92
N SER A 219 15.80 -4.94 -8.08
CA SER A 219 16.31 -5.45 -9.36
C SER A 219 17.37 -4.52 -9.95
N LYS A 220 18.12 -5.02 -10.95
CA LYS A 220 19.06 -4.23 -11.75
C LYS A 220 18.36 -3.04 -12.41
N ALA A 221 17.13 -3.22 -12.89
CA ALA A 221 16.32 -2.14 -13.46
C ALA A 221 16.05 -1.03 -12.44
N SER A 222 15.63 -1.37 -11.22
CA SER A 222 15.47 -0.40 -10.12
C SER A 222 16.78 0.27 -9.75
N ALA A 223 17.87 -0.48 -9.62
CA ALA A 223 19.20 0.07 -9.32
C ALA A 223 19.68 1.06 -10.39
N ARG A 224 19.36 0.82 -11.67
CA ARG A 224 19.64 1.74 -12.79
C ARG A 224 18.78 3.01 -12.69
N GLN A 225 17.50 2.88 -12.36
CA GLN A 225 16.61 4.04 -12.17
C GLN A 225 17.04 4.93 -10.99
N ARG A 226 17.46 4.31 -9.89
CA ARG A 226 18.03 5.00 -8.72
C ARG A 226 19.32 5.75 -9.08
N ALA A 227 20.27 5.07 -9.73
CA ALA A 227 21.51 5.71 -10.18
C ALA A 227 21.24 6.88 -11.16
N GLY A 228 20.28 6.71 -12.08
CA GLY A 228 19.87 7.74 -13.02
C GLY A 228 19.31 9.02 -12.38
N ARG A 229 19.01 9.01 -11.07
CA ARG A 229 18.61 10.23 -10.33
C ARG A 229 19.76 11.22 -10.15
N ALA A 230 20.99 10.73 -10.07
CA ALA A 230 22.18 11.57 -9.97
C ALA A 230 22.49 12.32 -11.29
N GLY A 231 22.13 11.75 -12.44
CA GLY A 231 22.48 12.26 -13.76
C GLY A 231 21.48 13.23 -14.38
N ARG A 232 20.52 13.80 -13.62
CA ARG A 232 19.43 14.60 -14.21
C ARG A 232 19.81 16.04 -14.54
N VAL A 233 20.69 16.63 -13.74
CA VAL A 233 21.05 18.06 -13.85
C VAL A 233 22.43 18.24 -14.45
N ARG A 234 23.37 17.35 -14.09
CA ARG A 234 24.77 17.36 -14.52
C ARG A 234 25.40 15.99 -14.20
N PRO A 235 26.67 15.73 -14.56
CA PRO A 235 27.33 14.48 -14.19
C PRO A 235 27.26 14.26 -12.68
N GLY A 236 26.92 13.04 -12.28
CA GLY A 236 26.66 12.69 -10.88
C GLY A 236 27.34 11.39 -10.47
N LYS A 237 27.18 11.02 -9.20
CA LYS A 237 27.74 9.78 -8.66
C LYS A 237 26.69 8.97 -7.92
N CYS A 238 26.77 7.65 -8.02
CA CYS A 238 25.93 6.70 -7.32
C CYS A 238 26.81 5.76 -6.50
N PHE A 239 26.61 5.77 -5.19
CA PHE A 239 27.30 4.90 -4.23
C PHE A 239 26.35 3.75 -3.84
N ARG A 240 26.68 2.54 -4.27
CA ARG A 240 25.92 1.32 -4.00
C ARG A 240 26.50 0.62 -2.79
N LEU A 241 25.66 0.35 -1.80
CA LEU A 241 26.04 -0.31 -0.55
C LEU A 241 26.01 -1.84 -0.69
N TYR A 242 26.36 -2.34 -1.87
CA TYR A 242 26.48 -3.76 -2.24
C TYR A 242 27.62 -3.90 -3.25
N THR A 243 28.20 -5.09 -3.32
CA THR A 243 29.36 -5.36 -4.17
C THR A 243 28.98 -5.38 -5.65
N GLU A 244 29.96 -5.12 -6.52
CA GLU A 244 29.76 -5.22 -7.96
C GLU A 244 29.44 -6.66 -8.38
N GLU A 245 30.07 -7.64 -7.74
CA GLU A 245 29.81 -9.06 -7.95
C GLU A 245 28.34 -9.40 -7.69
N TYR A 246 27.78 -8.95 -6.55
CA TYR A 246 26.36 -9.13 -6.24
C TYR A 246 25.46 -8.49 -7.29
N TYR A 247 25.78 -7.26 -7.71
CA TYR A 247 25.03 -6.56 -8.75
C TYR A 247 25.06 -7.31 -10.08
N LEU A 248 26.17 -7.92 -10.47
CA LEU A 248 26.29 -8.60 -11.76
C LEU A 248 25.69 -10.01 -11.74
N ASN A 249 25.97 -10.77 -10.69
CA ASN A 249 25.74 -12.22 -10.65
C ASN A 249 24.46 -12.63 -9.90
N GLU A 250 24.08 -11.91 -8.85
CA GLU A 250 22.97 -12.32 -7.97
C GLU A 250 21.71 -11.48 -8.15
N MET A 251 21.85 -10.19 -8.50
CA MET A 251 20.70 -9.30 -8.64
C MET A 251 19.88 -9.60 -9.89
N GLU A 252 18.57 -9.83 -9.70
CA GLU A 252 17.62 -10.08 -10.78
C GLU A 252 17.55 -8.90 -11.77
N PRO A 253 17.43 -9.15 -13.09
CA PRO A 253 17.40 -8.08 -14.09
C PRO A 253 16.19 -7.16 -13.92
N GLU A 254 15.01 -7.74 -13.71
CA GLU A 254 13.74 -7.06 -13.60
C GLU A 254 13.05 -7.42 -12.28
N GLY A 255 12.22 -6.51 -11.79
CA GLY A 255 11.43 -6.77 -10.57
C GLY A 255 10.23 -7.66 -10.88
N VAL A 256 9.84 -8.53 -9.95
CA VAL A 256 8.60 -9.31 -10.07
C VAL A 256 7.41 -8.33 -10.21
N PRO A 257 6.54 -8.47 -11.23
CA PRO A 257 5.41 -7.57 -11.43
C PRO A 257 4.42 -7.56 -10.25
N GLU A 258 3.75 -6.42 -10.03
CA GLU A 258 2.76 -6.28 -8.94
C GLU A 258 1.60 -7.29 -9.05
N MET A 259 1.21 -7.64 -10.27
CA MET A 259 0.16 -8.62 -10.57
C MET A 259 0.46 -10.01 -10.01
N GLN A 260 1.74 -10.39 -9.92
CA GLN A 260 2.15 -11.69 -9.36
C GLN A 260 2.37 -11.65 -7.84
N ARG A 261 2.32 -10.46 -7.22
CA ARG A 261 2.63 -10.27 -5.79
C ARG A 261 1.47 -9.71 -4.97
N SER A 262 0.31 -9.49 -5.59
CA SER A 262 -0.84 -8.84 -4.96
C SER A 262 -2.06 -9.74 -4.98
N ASN A 263 -3.00 -9.47 -4.08
CA ASN A 263 -4.31 -10.10 -4.08
C ASN A 263 -5.09 -9.74 -5.36
N LEU A 264 -5.58 -10.75 -6.07
CA LEU A 264 -6.24 -10.62 -7.37
C LEU A 264 -7.76 -10.48 -7.31
N VAL A 265 -8.39 -10.61 -6.13
CA VAL A 265 -9.85 -10.62 -5.98
C VAL A 265 -10.50 -9.41 -6.68
N SER A 266 -9.98 -8.20 -6.44
CA SER A 266 -10.51 -6.98 -7.06
C SER A 266 -10.27 -6.95 -8.58
N CYS A 267 -9.10 -7.42 -9.05
CA CYS A 267 -8.79 -7.49 -10.49
C CYS A 267 -9.73 -8.45 -11.21
N ILE A 268 -9.96 -9.64 -10.64
CA ILE A 268 -10.81 -10.68 -11.21
C ILE A 268 -12.26 -10.21 -11.34
N ILE A 269 -12.82 -9.54 -10.34
CA ILE A 269 -14.19 -8.99 -10.47
C ILE A 269 -14.28 -8.01 -11.63
N GLN A 270 -13.30 -7.12 -11.77
CA GLN A 270 -13.30 -6.16 -12.87
C GLN A 270 -13.23 -6.87 -14.23
N LEU A 271 -12.37 -7.89 -14.38
CA LEU A 271 -12.32 -8.70 -15.61
C LEU A 271 -13.66 -9.39 -15.91
N LYS A 272 -14.30 -9.99 -14.90
CA LYS A 272 -15.62 -10.59 -15.06
C LYS A 272 -16.69 -9.56 -15.44
N ALA A 273 -16.65 -8.36 -14.87
CA ALA A 273 -17.56 -7.26 -15.20
C ALA A 273 -17.38 -6.74 -16.63
N LEU A 274 -16.17 -6.85 -17.18
CA LEU A 274 -15.88 -6.60 -18.60
C LEU A 274 -16.42 -7.68 -19.54
N GLY A 275 -16.90 -8.81 -19.00
CA GLY A 275 -17.37 -9.96 -19.77
C GLY A 275 -16.26 -10.93 -20.16
N ILE A 276 -15.13 -10.90 -19.46
CA ILE A 276 -14.03 -11.86 -19.68
C ILE A 276 -14.28 -13.07 -18.79
N ASP A 277 -14.94 -14.09 -19.34
CA ASP A 277 -15.29 -15.29 -18.59
C ASP A 277 -14.10 -16.24 -18.40
N ASN A 278 -13.31 -16.45 -19.46
CA ASN A 278 -12.12 -17.31 -19.41
C ASN A 278 -10.90 -16.54 -18.89
N ILE A 279 -10.80 -16.44 -17.57
CA ILE A 279 -9.67 -15.76 -16.90
C ILE A 279 -8.35 -16.51 -17.10
N LEU A 280 -8.39 -17.84 -17.15
CA LEU A 280 -7.21 -18.69 -17.34
C LEU A 280 -6.59 -18.50 -18.73
N GLY A 281 -7.44 -18.32 -19.75
CA GLY A 281 -7.00 -18.02 -21.12
C GLY A 281 -6.89 -16.53 -21.44
N PHE A 282 -6.96 -15.65 -20.44
CA PHE A 282 -6.75 -14.22 -20.66
C PHE A 282 -5.27 -13.94 -20.96
N ASP A 283 -5.02 -13.01 -21.88
CA ASP A 283 -3.66 -12.64 -22.29
C ASP A 283 -3.04 -11.68 -21.26
N TRP A 284 -2.52 -12.27 -20.19
CA TRP A 284 -1.94 -11.53 -19.08
C TRP A 284 -0.57 -10.94 -19.46
N PRO A 285 -0.33 -9.64 -19.23
CA PRO A 285 1.01 -9.06 -19.38
C PRO A 285 2.08 -9.77 -18.54
N ALA A 286 1.69 -10.26 -17.36
CA ALA A 286 2.48 -11.11 -16.48
C ALA A 286 1.55 -12.07 -15.75
N SER A 287 1.45 -13.31 -16.23
CA SER A 287 0.47 -14.28 -15.72
C SER A 287 0.58 -14.47 -14.21
N PRO A 288 -0.53 -14.33 -13.45
CA PRO A 288 -0.54 -14.62 -12.03
C PRO A 288 -0.37 -16.13 -11.75
N SER A 289 -0.02 -16.49 -10.52
CA SER A 289 0.04 -17.91 -10.15
C SER A 289 -1.37 -18.53 -10.15
N PRO A 290 -1.51 -19.82 -10.51
CA PRO A 290 -2.79 -20.52 -10.45
C PRO A 290 -3.42 -20.47 -9.06
N GLU A 291 -2.63 -20.59 -8.00
CA GLU A 291 -3.09 -20.56 -6.61
C GLU A 291 -3.72 -19.21 -6.26
N ALA A 292 -3.12 -18.10 -6.70
CA ALA A 292 -3.67 -16.77 -6.50
C ALA A 292 -5.01 -16.57 -7.23
N MET A 293 -5.15 -17.15 -8.43
CA MET A 293 -6.38 -17.10 -9.19
C MET A 293 -7.49 -17.94 -8.56
N ILE A 294 -7.18 -19.18 -8.18
CA ILE A 294 -8.11 -20.09 -7.48
C ILE A 294 -8.59 -19.43 -6.20
N ARG A 295 -7.66 -18.92 -5.38
CA ARG A 295 -8.00 -18.26 -4.12
C ARG A 295 -8.93 -17.08 -4.32
N ALA A 296 -8.67 -16.26 -5.32
CA ALA A 296 -9.51 -15.13 -5.63
C ALA A 296 -10.91 -15.56 -6.08
N LEU A 297 -11.04 -16.57 -6.94
CA LEU A 297 -12.34 -17.12 -7.35
C LEU A 297 -13.11 -17.74 -6.18
N GLU A 298 -12.44 -18.48 -5.30
CA GLU A 298 -13.04 -19.06 -4.08
C GLU A 298 -13.64 -17.98 -3.17
N ILE A 299 -12.90 -16.90 -2.93
CA ILE A 299 -13.40 -15.77 -2.11
C ILE A 299 -14.67 -15.19 -2.74
N LEU A 300 -14.64 -14.91 -4.04
CA LEU A 300 -15.78 -14.33 -4.74
C LEU A 300 -17.00 -15.25 -4.79
N TYR A 301 -16.78 -16.54 -5.01
CA TYR A 301 -17.83 -17.55 -4.94
C TYR A 301 -18.43 -17.63 -3.53
N SER A 302 -17.58 -17.67 -2.50
CA SER A 302 -18.04 -17.74 -1.11
C SER A 302 -18.92 -16.56 -0.71
N LEU A 303 -18.65 -15.36 -1.22
CA LEU A 303 -19.43 -14.14 -0.97
C LEU A 303 -20.76 -14.08 -1.76
N GLY A 304 -21.00 -15.06 -2.66
CA GLY A 304 -22.11 -15.07 -3.59
C GLY A 304 -22.01 -13.99 -4.68
N ILE A 305 -20.79 -13.51 -4.96
CA ILE A 305 -20.50 -12.57 -6.06
C ILE A 305 -20.42 -13.33 -7.38
N LEU A 306 -19.88 -14.55 -7.33
CA LEU A 306 -19.88 -15.50 -8.43
C LEU A 306 -20.85 -16.65 -8.18
N ASP A 307 -21.44 -17.18 -9.25
CA ASP A 307 -22.20 -18.43 -9.24
C ASP A 307 -21.31 -19.67 -9.49
N GLU A 308 -21.93 -20.85 -9.57
CA GLU A 308 -21.27 -22.13 -9.83
C GLU A 308 -20.57 -22.20 -11.20
N ASP A 309 -21.04 -21.41 -12.17
CA ASP A 309 -20.42 -21.25 -13.50
C ASP A 309 -19.27 -20.22 -13.49
N ALA A 310 -18.92 -19.68 -12.32
CA ALA A 310 -18.01 -18.55 -12.16
C ALA A 310 -18.42 -17.29 -12.93
N LYS A 311 -19.72 -17.02 -13.08
CA LYS A 311 -20.27 -15.78 -13.66
C LYS A 311 -20.72 -14.83 -12.55
N LEU A 312 -20.77 -13.53 -12.85
CA LEU A 312 -21.27 -12.54 -11.90
C LEU A 312 -22.76 -12.75 -11.62
N THR A 313 -23.09 -12.87 -10.34
CA THR A 313 -24.48 -13.00 -9.90
C THR A 313 -25.26 -11.69 -10.12
N VAL A 314 -26.56 -11.80 -10.36
CA VAL A 314 -27.46 -10.66 -10.51
C VAL A 314 -28.37 -10.58 -9.27
N PRO A 315 -28.50 -9.42 -8.59
CA PRO A 315 -27.79 -8.16 -8.86
C PRO A 315 -26.44 -8.03 -8.13
N ILE A 316 -26.17 -8.90 -7.15
CA ILE A 316 -25.09 -8.71 -6.16
C ILE A 316 -23.71 -8.61 -6.82
N GLY A 317 -23.35 -9.55 -7.71
CA GLY A 317 -22.05 -9.57 -8.35
C GLY A 317 -21.76 -8.31 -9.16
N PHE A 318 -22.74 -7.84 -9.94
CA PHE A 318 -22.64 -6.58 -10.70
C PHE A 318 -22.59 -5.34 -9.81
N GLN A 319 -23.36 -5.31 -8.72
CA GLN A 319 -23.32 -4.21 -7.76
C GLN A 319 -21.96 -4.11 -7.06
N VAL A 320 -21.40 -5.25 -6.63
CA VAL A 320 -20.06 -5.29 -6.03
C VAL A 320 -18.99 -4.84 -7.01
N ALA A 321 -19.07 -5.23 -8.28
CA ALA A 321 -18.13 -4.80 -9.31
C ALA A 321 -18.14 -3.29 -9.56
N GLU A 322 -19.28 -2.63 -9.33
CA GLU A 322 -19.44 -1.20 -9.53
C GLU A 322 -19.04 -0.36 -8.29
N ILE A 323 -19.01 -0.96 -7.10
CA ILE A 323 -18.57 -0.29 -5.88
C ILE A 323 -17.03 -0.22 -5.86
N PRO A 324 -16.41 0.95 -5.67
CA PRO A 324 -14.95 1.11 -5.68
C PRO A 324 -14.31 0.72 -4.34
N LEU A 325 -14.72 -0.41 -3.76
CA LEU A 325 -14.25 -0.93 -2.47
C LEU A 325 -13.82 -2.39 -2.60
N ASP A 326 -13.10 -2.88 -1.59
CA ASP A 326 -12.82 -4.30 -1.44
C ASP A 326 -14.13 -5.11 -1.42
N PRO A 327 -14.19 -6.30 -2.06
CA PRO A 327 -15.42 -7.06 -2.21
C PRO A 327 -16.08 -7.49 -0.91
N MET A 328 -15.31 -7.76 0.15
CA MET A 328 -15.85 -8.06 1.47
C MET A 328 -16.57 -6.84 2.05
N ILE A 329 -15.98 -5.65 1.89
CA ILE A 329 -16.57 -4.37 2.33
C ILE A 329 -17.80 -4.03 1.49
N SER A 330 -17.74 -4.24 0.17
CA SER A 330 -18.87 -4.06 -0.74
C SER A 330 -20.04 -4.97 -0.37
N LYS A 331 -19.76 -6.25 -0.09
CA LYS A 331 -20.77 -7.23 0.36
C LYS A 331 -21.41 -6.81 1.68
N MET A 332 -20.60 -6.41 2.67
CA MET A 332 -21.07 -5.86 3.94
C MET A 332 -22.00 -4.66 3.71
N LEU A 333 -21.65 -3.74 2.81
CA LEU A 333 -22.46 -2.55 2.51
C LEU A 333 -23.82 -2.91 1.88
N LEU A 334 -23.84 -3.90 0.97
CA LEU A 334 -25.08 -4.35 0.33
C LEU A 334 -26.00 -5.08 1.31
N SER A 335 -25.45 -5.94 2.17
CA SER A 335 -26.21 -6.70 3.18
C SER A 335 -26.73 -5.85 4.34
N ALA A 336 -26.25 -4.60 4.49
CA ALA A 336 -26.66 -3.74 5.60
C ALA A 336 -28.17 -3.37 5.60
N ASN A 337 -28.84 -3.42 4.45
CA ASN A 337 -30.28 -3.17 4.36
C ASN A 337 -31.10 -4.26 5.05
N ASP A 338 -30.65 -5.51 4.96
CA ASP A 338 -31.35 -6.68 5.49
C ASP A 338 -31.41 -6.65 7.02
N PHE A 339 -30.38 -6.05 7.64
CA PHE A 339 -30.29 -5.85 9.09
C PHE A 339 -30.76 -4.46 9.56
N GLY A 340 -31.16 -3.57 8.65
CA GLY A 340 -31.64 -2.22 8.99
C GLY A 340 -30.56 -1.26 9.52
N CYS A 341 -29.27 -1.53 9.29
CA CYS A 341 -28.12 -0.77 9.82
C CYS A 341 -27.26 -0.10 8.73
N SER A 342 -27.88 0.20 7.59
CA SER A 342 -27.22 0.78 6.42
C SER A 342 -26.52 2.12 6.68
N ASP A 343 -26.99 2.95 7.63
CA ASP A 343 -26.35 4.23 7.95
C ASP A 343 -25.01 4.04 8.67
N GLU A 344 -24.98 3.13 9.63
CA GLU A 344 -23.81 2.73 10.38
C GLU A 344 -22.79 2.05 9.47
N ILE A 345 -23.22 1.06 8.68
CA ILE A 345 -22.32 0.32 7.79
C ILE A 345 -21.72 1.22 6.71
N LEU A 346 -22.50 2.15 6.16
CA LEU A 346 -21.98 3.16 5.23
C LEU A 346 -20.86 3.99 5.87
N THR A 347 -20.99 4.36 7.15
CA THR A 347 -19.94 5.05 7.90
C THR A 347 -18.72 4.15 8.03
N ILE A 348 -18.90 2.92 8.49
CA ILE A 348 -17.82 1.95 8.71
C ILE A 348 -17.04 1.67 7.42
N ALA A 349 -17.73 1.39 6.31
CA ALA A 349 -17.13 1.18 4.99
C ALA A 349 -16.26 2.38 4.58
N SER A 350 -16.70 3.60 4.88
CA SER A 350 -15.94 4.82 4.58
C SER A 350 -14.66 4.93 5.40
N PHE A 351 -14.67 4.51 6.68
CA PHE A 351 -13.47 4.45 7.51
C PHE A 351 -12.50 3.37 7.03
N LEU A 352 -12.98 2.18 6.70
CA LEU A 352 -12.14 1.07 6.19
C LEU A 352 -11.44 1.40 4.87
N SER A 353 -11.99 2.37 4.10
CA SER A 353 -11.43 2.84 2.82
C SER A 353 -10.28 3.84 2.97
N VAL A 354 -10.04 4.33 4.18
CA VAL A 354 -8.97 5.27 4.49
C VAL A 354 -7.91 4.53 5.30
N GLN A 355 -6.65 5.00 5.24
CA GLN A 355 -5.61 4.53 6.14
C GLN A 355 -5.95 4.87 7.61
N SER A 356 -4.99 4.72 8.52
CA SER A 356 -5.20 5.07 9.92
C SER A 356 -5.69 6.53 10.10
N VAL A 357 -6.82 6.68 10.78
CA VAL A 357 -7.34 7.99 11.23
C VAL A 357 -6.64 8.49 12.49
N TRP A 358 -5.90 7.62 13.18
CA TRP A 358 -5.13 7.95 14.37
C TRP A 358 -3.79 8.55 14.02
N VAL A 359 -3.41 9.61 14.73
CA VAL A 359 -2.08 10.24 14.66
C VAL A 359 -1.31 9.86 15.92
N SER A 360 -0.30 9.00 15.77
CA SER A 360 0.62 8.70 16.86
C SER A 360 1.74 9.73 16.87
N VAL A 361 1.89 10.46 17.97
CA VAL A 361 2.95 11.44 18.17
C VAL A 361 3.93 10.88 19.21
N ARG A 362 5.24 10.96 18.92
CA ARG A 362 6.29 10.50 19.84
C ARG A 362 6.23 11.28 21.15
N GLY A 363 6.39 10.58 22.28
CA GLY A 363 6.45 11.19 23.62
C GLY A 363 5.11 11.37 24.33
N VAL A 364 3.96 11.26 23.64
CA VAL A 364 2.61 11.50 24.20
C VAL A 364 1.71 10.25 24.11
N LYS A 365 2.31 9.07 24.32
CA LYS A 365 1.61 7.78 24.19
C LYS A 365 0.47 7.64 25.19
N LYS A 366 0.64 8.16 26.41
CA LYS A 366 -0.37 8.07 27.47
C LYS A 366 -1.61 8.91 27.12
N GLU A 367 -1.44 10.17 26.71
CA GLU A 367 -2.58 10.99 26.30
C GLU A 367 -3.26 10.44 25.05
N PHE A 368 -2.49 9.85 24.13
CA PHE A 368 -3.04 9.16 22.96
C PHE A 368 -3.93 7.97 23.37
N ASP A 369 -3.45 7.09 24.25
CA ASP A 369 -4.20 5.93 24.71
C ASP A 369 -5.48 6.35 25.46
N GLU A 370 -5.40 7.38 26.31
CA GLU A 370 -6.57 7.96 26.99
C GLU A 370 -7.58 8.56 26.00
N ALA A 371 -7.11 9.30 24.99
CA ALA A 371 -7.97 9.88 23.96
C ALA A 371 -8.68 8.80 23.15
N LYS A 372 -7.96 7.72 22.80
CA LYS A 372 -8.51 6.57 22.08
C LYS A 372 -9.56 5.82 22.89
N LEU A 373 -9.32 5.62 24.19
CA LEU A 373 -10.28 4.98 25.10
C LEU A 373 -11.62 5.72 25.18
N ARG A 374 -11.65 7.04 25.01
CA ARG A 374 -12.92 7.82 24.99
C ARG A 374 -13.85 7.43 23.84
N PHE A 375 -13.32 6.91 22.74
CA PHE A 375 -14.12 6.48 21.59
C PHE A 375 -14.31 4.96 21.55
N ALA A 376 -13.55 4.22 22.35
CA ALA A 376 -13.51 2.76 22.31
C ALA A 376 -14.89 2.17 22.59
N ALA A 377 -15.25 1.19 21.77
CA ALA A 377 -16.46 0.40 21.90
C ALA A 377 -16.09 -1.04 22.28
N ALA A 378 -16.84 -1.64 23.20
CA ALA A 378 -16.60 -3.02 23.66
C ALA A 378 -16.82 -4.04 22.54
N GLU A 379 -17.66 -3.70 21.56
CA GLU A 379 -17.94 -4.51 20.38
C GLU A 379 -16.73 -4.60 19.44
N GLY A 380 -15.93 -3.53 19.33
CA GLY A 380 -14.69 -3.53 18.55
C GLY A 380 -14.38 -2.25 17.78
N ASP A 381 -13.43 -2.37 16.85
CA ASP A 381 -12.87 -1.24 16.09
C ASP A 381 -13.92 -0.58 15.18
N HIS A 382 -14.79 -1.37 14.56
CA HIS A 382 -15.81 -0.86 13.64
C HIS A 382 -16.81 0.06 14.34
N VAL A 383 -17.27 -0.31 15.54
CA VAL A 383 -18.18 0.54 16.34
C VAL A 383 -17.44 1.76 16.89
N THR A 384 -16.14 1.62 17.19
CA THR A 384 -15.28 2.75 17.55
C THR A 384 -15.24 3.80 16.42
N PHE A 385 -15.21 3.39 15.15
CA PHE A 385 -15.30 4.33 14.02
C PHE A 385 -16.60 5.13 13.99
N LEU A 386 -17.73 4.51 14.36
CA LEU A 386 -19.01 5.22 14.48
C LEU A 386 -18.94 6.30 15.55
N ASN A 387 -18.32 6.01 16.71
CA ASN A 387 -18.16 6.97 17.79
C ASN A 387 -17.29 8.16 17.38
N ILE A 388 -16.19 7.89 16.66
CA ILE A 388 -15.33 8.94 16.10
C ILE A 388 -16.10 9.81 15.11
N TYR A 389 -16.86 9.21 14.21
CA TYR A 389 -17.67 9.94 13.22
C TYR A 389 -18.71 10.84 13.89
N LYS A 390 -19.46 10.29 14.86
CA LYS A 390 -20.46 11.03 15.63
C LYS A 390 -19.82 12.22 16.35
N GLY A 391 -18.70 12.00 17.05
CA GLY A 391 -17.96 13.07 17.73
C GLY A 391 -17.43 14.15 16.78
N PHE A 392 -16.88 13.75 15.64
CA PHE A 392 -16.39 14.68 14.62
C PHE A 392 -17.52 15.53 14.04
N HIS A 393 -18.67 14.91 13.73
CA HIS A 393 -19.84 15.61 13.21
C HIS A 393 -20.45 16.58 14.24
N GLN A 394 -20.56 16.17 15.50
CA GLN A 394 -21.05 17.02 16.60
C GLN A 394 -20.12 18.21 16.89
N SER A 395 -18.81 18.05 16.65
CA SER A 395 -17.84 19.14 16.77
C SER A 395 -17.93 20.21 15.67
N GLY A 396 -18.87 20.06 14.71
CA GLY A 396 -18.91 20.90 13.52
C GLY A 396 -17.78 20.62 12.54
N LYS A 397 -17.22 19.39 12.54
CA LYS A 397 -16.07 18.98 11.72
C LYS A 397 -14.82 19.83 11.96
N SER A 398 -14.55 20.16 13.23
CA SER A 398 -13.47 21.07 13.62
C SER A 398 -12.09 20.43 13.55
N SER A 399 -11.14 21.12 12.90
CA SER A 399 -9.73 20.69 12.88
C SER A 399 -9.09 20.73 14.27
N GLN A 400 -9.49 21.68 15.12
CA GLN A 400 -8.98 21.79 16.49
C GLN A 400 -9.46 20.62 17.36
N TRP A 401 -10.70 20.16 17.14
CA TRP A 401 -11.23 18.97 17.80
C TRP A 401 -10.46 17.72 17.39
N CYS A 402 -10.11 17.57 16.11
CA CYS A 402 -9.28 16.46 15.64
C CYS A 402 -7.90 16.46 16.31
N TYR A 403 -7.23 17.62 16.37
CA TYR A 403 -5.93 17.77 17.01
C TYR A 403 -5.97 17.36 18.50
N LYS A 404 -6.97 17.84 19.25
CA LYS A 404 -7.16 17.48 20.67
C LYS A 404 -7.42 15.99 20.92
N ASN A 405 -7.92 15.28 19.91
CA ASN A 405 -8.27 13.86 19.99
C ASN A 405 -7.27 12.94 19.26
N PHE A 406 -6.12 13.47 18.82
CA PHE A 406 -5.11 12.71 18.06
C PHE A 406 -5.67 12.06 16.78
N LEU A 407 -6.57 12.77 16.10
CA LEU A 407 -7.20 12.34 14.86
C LEU A 407 -6.67 13.14 13.67
N ASN A 408 -6.47 12.46 12.54
CA ASN A 408 -6.04 13.08 11.30
C ASN A 408 -7.24 13.77 10.62
N TYR A 409 -7.24 15.12 10.64
CA TYR A 409 -8.30 15.92 10.05
C TYR A 409 -8.50 15.65 8.55
N GLN A 410 -7.41 15.52 7.78
CA GLN A 410 -7.49 15.25 6.34
C GLN A 410 -8.07 13.86 6.04
N ALA A 411 -7.69 12.86 6.85
CA ALA A 411 -8.27 11.52 6.77
C ALA A 411 -9.78 11.56 7.06
N LEU A 412 -10.23 12.27 8.10
CA LEU A 412 -11.66 12.39 8.43
C LEU A 412 -12.46 13.17 7.39
N LYS A 413 -11.88 14.21 6.77
CA LYS A 413 -12.52 14.86 5.61
C LYS A 413 -12.71 13.87 4.47
N LYS A 414 -11.68 13.08 4.14
CA LYS A 414 -11.75 12.04 3.11
C LYS A 414 -12.83 11.00 3.44
N VAL A 415 -12.97 10.59 4.70
CA VAL A 415 -14.07 9.71 5.14
C VAL A 415 -15.43 10.32 4.84
N VAL A 416 -15.65 11.61 5.14
CA VAL A 416 -16.91 12.31 4.83
C VAL A 416 -17.18 12.34 3.32
N ASP A 417 -16.15 12.57 2.51
CA ASP A 417 -16.27 12.62 1.05
C ASP A 417 -16.61 11.25 0.46
N ILE A 418 -15.92 10.19 0.90
CA ILE A 418 -16.18 8.79 0.52
C ILE A 418 -17.59 8.39 0.92
N ARG A 419 -18.00 8.71 2.16
CA ARG A 419 -19.36 8.44 2.64
C ARG A 419 -20.42 9.07 1.73
N GLY A 420 -20.20 10.31 1.29
CA GLY A 420 -21.08 10.99 0.34
C GLY A 420 -21.12 10.33 -1.04
N GLN A 421 -20.00 9.78 -1.53
CA GLN A 421 -19.94 9.02 -2.78
C GLN A 421 -20.70 7.70 -2.67
N LEU A 422 -20.42 6.92 -1.63
CA LEU A 422 -21.07 5.63 -1.37
C LEU A 422 -22.58 5.79 -1.15
N LEU A 423 -23.02 6.86 -0.47
CA LEU A 423 -24.46 7.16 -0.31
C LEU A 423 -25.17 7.35 -1.66
N ARG A 424 -24.53 8.00 -2.64
CA ARG A 424 -25.11 8.16 -3.98
C ARG A 424 -25.24 6.82 -4.70
N LEU A 425 -24.24 5.94 -4.55
CA LEU A 425 -24.28 4.59 -5.11
C LEU A 425 -25.39 3.75 -4.47
N MET A 426 -25.49 3.74 -3.14
CA MET A 426 -26.54 3.03 -2.41
C MET A 426 -27.94 3.48 -2.82
N LYS A 427 -28.17 4.79 -2.96
CA LYS A 427 -29.45 5.33 -3.46
C LYS A 427 -29.79 4.83 -4.86
N ARG A 428 -28.80 4.76 -5.75
CA ARG A 428 -28.98 4.25 -7.12
C ARG A 428 -29.29 2.74 -7.13
N PHE A 429 -28.71 1.98 -6.20
CA PHE A 429 -29.03 0.56 -6.01
C PHE A 429 -30.36 0.31 -5.29
N GLY A 430 -31.08 1.37 -4.89
CA GLY A 430 -32.35 1.24 -4.18
C GLY A 430 -32.19 0.85 -2.71
N ILE A 431 -31.00 1.01 -2.13
CA ILE A 431 -30.74 0.73 -0.72
C ILE A 431 -31.12 1.96 0.12
N PRO A 432 -32.19 1.89 0.94
CA PRO A 432 -32.60 3.00 1.78
C PRO A 432 -31.62 3.20 2.93
N LEU A 433 -31.50 4.44 3.39
CA LEU A 433 -30.71 4.77 4.58
C LEU A 433 -31.57 4.57 5.83
N LYS A 434 -31.26 3.53 6.59
CA LYS A 434 -31.86 3.13 7.87
C LYS A 434 -30.77 3.05 8.94
N SER A 435 -31.10 3.58 10.12
CA SER A 435 -30.32 3.53 11.36
C SER A 435 -30.86 2.40 12.23
N CYS A 436 -29.97 1.62 12.84
CA CYS A 436 -30.35 0.64 13.87
C CYS A 436 -30.23 1.22 15.29
N ASP A 437 -30.00 2.54 15.39
CA ASP A 437 -29.92 3.34 16.61
C ASP A 437 -28.88 2.84 17.62
N ARG A 438 -29.28 1.93 18.51
CA ARG A 438 -28.43 1.35 19.56
C ARG A 438 -28.19 -0.15 19.39
N ASP A 439 -28.87 -0.81 18.44
CA ASP A 439 -28.67 -2.23 18.21
C ASP A 439 -27.37 -2.47 17.43
N MET A 440 -26.27 -2.64 18.16
CA MET A 440 -24.96 -2.97 17.59
C MET A 440 -24.86 -4.47 17.20
N GLN A 441 -25.86 -5.30 17.51
CA GLN A 441 -25.91 -6.68 17.00
C GLN A 441 -26.23 -6.69 15.50
N ALA A 442 -27.17 -5.87 15.05
CA ALA A 442 -27.46 -5.68 13.62
C ALA A 442 -26.22 -5.26 12.82
N VAL A 443 -25.43 -4.31 13.35
CA VAL A 443 -24.16 -3.88 12.75
C VAL A 443 -23.16 -5.03 12.67
N ARG A 444 -23.00 -5.80 13.75
CA ARG A 444 -22.10 -6.97 13.80
C ARG A 444 -22.49 -8.04 12.78
N LYS A 445 -23.78 -8.37 12.66
CA LYS A 445 -24.28 -9.35 11.68
C LYS A 445 -24.05 -8.88 10.24
N ALA A 446 -24.25 -7.60 9.95
CA ALA A 446 -23.95 -7.03 8.62
C ALA A 446 -22.46 -7.10 8.27
N ILE A 447 -21.56 -6.85 9.24
CA ILE A 447 -20.11 -7.00 9.04
C ILE A 447 -19.75 -8.47 8.76
N ILE A 448 -20.34 -9.41 9.49
CA ILE A 448 -20.12 -10.85 9.29
C ILE A 448 -20.55 -11.27 7.88
N ALA A 449 -21.65 -10.74 7.33
CA ALA A 449 -22.10 -11.07 5.98
C ALA A 449 -21.04 -10.79 4.89
N GLY A 450 -20.13 -9.83 5.11
CA GLY A 450 -19.01 -9.54 4.22
C GLY A 450 -17.70 -10.24 4.60
N SER A 451 -17.47 -10.48 5.90
CA SER A 451 -16.17 -10.91 6.42
C SER A 451 -16.22 -12.26 7.15
N PHE A 452 -17.26 -13.08 6.93
CA PHE A 452 -17.45 -14.37 7.62
C PHE A 452 -16.24 -15.29 7.45
N ALA A 453 -15.59 -15.31 6.28
CA ALA A 453 -14.42 -16.16 6.01
C ALA A 453 -13.20 -15.83 6.90
N ASN A 454 -13.19 -14.64 7.51
CA ASN A 454 -12.12 -14.10 8.35
C ASN A 454 -12.43 -14.26 9.85
N ALA A 455 -13.11 -15.34 10.22
CA ALA A 455 -13.39 -15.65 11.62
C ALA A 455 -12.18 -16.27 12.33
N CYS A 456 -12.01 -15.92 13.60
CA CYS A 456 -11.00 -16.43 14.51
C CYS A 456 -11.60 -16.75 15.88
N HIS A 457 -11.00 -17.72 16.56
CA HIS A 457 -11.29 -18.02 17.96
C HIS A 457 -10.03 -17.91 18.82
N LEU A 458 -10.20 -17.49 20.06
CA LEU A 458 -9.14 -17.40 21.06
C LEU A 458 -8.76 -18.81 21.55
N GLU A 459 -7.47 -19.11 21.61
CA GLU A 459 -6.99 -20.36 22.17
C GLU A 459 -7.04 -20.32 23.71
N GLU A 460 -7.78 -21.25 24.33
CA GLU A 460 -8.09 -21.27 25.77
C GLU A 460 -6.86 -21.29 26.70
N TYR A 461 -5.73 -21.84 26.23
CA TYR A 461 -4.50 -21.97 27.02
C TYR A 461 -3.39 -21.00 26.61
N SER A 462 -3.69 -20.02 25.75
CA SER A 462 -2.66 -19.06 25.33
C SER A 462 -2.51 -17.91 26.33
N GLN A 463 -1.34 -17.81 26.95
CA GLN A 463 -1.01 -16.69 27.85
C GLN A 463 -0.86 -15.35 27.10
N ASN A 464 -0.69 -15.40 25.77
CA ASN A 464 -0.33 -14.25 24.94
C ASN A 464 -1.48 -13.72 24.07
N GLY A 465 -2.73 -14.14 24.30
CA GLY A 465 -3.87 -13.73 23.48
C GLY A 465 -3.75 -14.22 22.03
N MET A 466 -3.36 -15.48 21.85
CA MET A 466 -3.21 -16.13 20.55
C MET A 466 -4.58 -16.59 20.05
N TYR A 467 -4.87 -16.29 18.79
CA TYR A 467 -6.05 -16.74 18.09
C TYR A 467 -5.67 -17.76 17.01
N LYS A 468 -6.62 -18.61 16.64
CA LYS A 468 -6.55 -19.42 15.44
C LYS A 468 -7.66 -19.04 14.47
N THR A 469 -7.28 -18.84 13.21
CA THR A 469 -8.23 -18.66 12.11
C THR A 469 -9.04 -19.94 11.92
N ILE A 470 -10.35 -19.83 11.67
CA ILE A 470 -11.19 -21.03 11.49
C ILE A 470 -10.88 -21.77 10.19
N ARG A 471 -10.53 -21.03 9.12
CA ARG A 471 -10.29 -21.62 7.79
C ARG A 471 -8.99 -22.41 7.69
N THR A 472 -7.89 -21.85 8.19
CA THR A 472 -6.53 -22.40 7.97
C THR A 472 -5.82 -22.82 9.25
N SER A 473 -6.46 -22.70 10.42
CA SER A 473 -5.86 -22.95 11.75
C SER A 473 -4.55 -22.19 11.99
N GLN A 474 -4.37 -21.04 11.35
CA GLN A 474 -3.18 -20.21 11.48
C GLN A 474 -3.20 -19.39 12.76
N GLU A 475 -2.02 -19.27 13.36
CA GLU A 475 -1.78 -18.46 14.55
C GLU A 475 -1.77 -16.98 14.18
N VAL A 476 -2.68 -16.22 14.82
CA VAL A 476 -2.84 -14.79 14.61
C VAL A 476 -3.08 -14.08 15.94
N TYR A 477 -2.79 -12.79 15.99
CA TYR A 477 -2.92 -11.97 17.21
C TYR A 477 -3.72 -10.71 16.89
N ILE A 478 -4.44 -10.15 17.86
CA ILE A 478 -5.04 -8.82 17.67
C ILE A 478 -3.91 -7.79 17.57
N HIS A 479 -3.95 -6.90 16.56
CA HIS A 479 -2.94 -5.86 16.43
C HIS A 479 -3.02 -4.88 17.63
N PRO A 480 -1.89 -4.38 18.17
CA PRO A 480 -1.87 -3.43 19.28
C PRO A 480 -2.64 -2.13 19.04
N SER A 481 -2.89 -1.78 17.77
CA SER A 481 -3.71 -0.63 17.40
C SER A 481 -5.22 -0.86 17.54
N SER A 482 -5.68 -2.08 17.77
CA SER A 482 -7.11 -2.36 18.02
C SER A 482 -7.51 -1.90 19.42
N VAL A 483 -8.78 -1.55 19.63
CA VAL A 483 -9.33 -1.32 20.97
C VAL A 483 -9.51 -2.64 21.74
N LEU A 484 -9.59 -3.77 21.03
CA LEU A 484 -9.80 -5.10 21.63
C LEU A 484 -8.51 -5.80 22.07
N PHE A 485 -7.34 -5.19 21.82
CA PHE A 485 -6.03 -5.81 22.06
C PHE A 485 -5.83 -6.35 23.49
N ARG A 486 -6.44 -5.71 24.50
CA ARG A 486 -6.34 -6.13 25.91
C ARG A 486 -7.58 -6.87 26.43
N VAL A 487 -8.65 -6.88 25.65
CA VAL A 487 -9.94 -7.50 26.04
C VAL A 487 -9.94 -8.98 25.68
N ASN A 488 -9.34 -9.33 24.54
CA ASN A 488 -9.27 -10.69 24.01
C ASN A 488 -10.64 -11.43 24.01
N PRO A 489 -11.64 -10.98 23.21
CA PRO A 489 -12.92 -11.67 23.09
C PRO A 489 -12.74 -13.10 22.55
N LYS A 490 -13.59 -14.04 22.98
CA LYS A 490 -13.47 -15.46 22.58
C LYS A 490 -13.56 -15.68 21.07
N TRP A 491 -14.42 -14.94 20.38
CA TRP A 491 -14.67 -15.07 18.95
C TRP A 491 -14.65 -13.69 18.30
N VAL A 492 -13.92 -13.58 17.19
CA VAL A 492 -13.76 -12.32 16.47
C VAL A 492 -13.77 -12.53 14.96
N VAL A 493 -14.12 -11.47 14.24
CA VAL A 493 -13.88 -11.34 12.79
C VAL A 493 -12.94 -10.16 12.57
N TYR A 494 -12.05 -10.29 11.59
CA TYR A 494 -11.10 -9.25 11.19
C TYR A 494 -11.29 -8.84 9.72
N GLN A 495 -10.90 -7.61 9.37
CA GLN A 495 -10.97 -7.15 7.99
C GLN A 495 -9.68 -7.42 7.19
N SER A 496 -8.52 -7.38 7.85
CA SER A 496 -7.23 -7.64 7.20
C SER A 496 -6.23 -8.27 8.15
N LEU A 497 -5.34 -9.10 7.60
CA LEU A 497 -4.14 -9.60 8.27
C LEU A 497 -2.93 -8.85 7.75
N VAL A 498 -2.04 -8.49 8.67
CA VAL A 498 -0.74 -7.91 8.35
C VAL A 498 0.34 -8.73 9.04
N SER A 499 1.36 -9.13 8.28
CA SER A 499 2.51 -9.81 8.84
C SER A 499 3.66 -8.84 9.08
N THR A 500 4.13 -8.78 10.33
CA THR A 500 5.40 -8.15 10.72
C THR A 500 6.29 -9.21 11.40
N ASP A 501 6.56 -9.08 12.70
CA ASP A 501 7.12 -10.10 13.59
C ASP A 501 6.15 -11.27 13.86
N LYS A 502 4.85 -10.98 13.90
CA LYS A 502 3.77 -11.95 14.02
C LYS A 502 2.67 -11.59 13.02
N HIS A 503 1.69 -12.49 12.87
CA HIS A 503 0.51 -12.21 12.08
C HIS A 503 -0.52 -11.47 12.94
N TYR A 504 -0.82 -10.23 12.56
CA TYR A 504 -1.72 -9.37 13.32
C TYR A 504 -3.02 -9.09 12.55
N MET A 505 -4.14 -9.34 13.22
CA MET A 505 -5.48 -8.98 12.79
C MET A 505 -5.73 -7.47 12.99
N ARG A 506 -6.22 -6.81 11.95
CA ARG A 506 -6.61 -5.39 11.97
C ARG A 506 -8.10 -5.22 11.72
N ASN A 507 -8.66 -4.19 12.35
CA ASN A 507 -10.09 -3.87 12.35
C ASN A 507 -10.90 -5.07 12.83
N VAL A 508 -10.85 -5.31 14.14
CA VAL A 508 -11.41 -6.51 14.78
C VAL A 508 -12.77 -6.19 15.40
N ILE A 509 -13.70 -7.13 15.31
CA ILE A 509 -15.00 -7.06 15.97
C ILE A 509 -15.35 -8.37 16.67
N ALA A 510 -15.91 -8.27 17.87
CA ALA A 510 -16.36 -9.42 18.64
C ALA A 510 -17.69 -9.95 18.09
N ILE A 511 -17.80 -11.28 17.98
CA ILE A 511 -18.97 -11.96 17.40
C ILE A 511 -19.41 -13.16 18.24
N GLU A 512 -20.63 -13.64 17.99
CA GLU A 512 -21.08 -14.95 18.46
C GLU A 512 -20.92 -15.99 17.34
N PRO A 513 -20.46 -17.22 17.65
CA PRO A 513 -20.21 -18.24 16.63
C PRO A 513 -21.48 -18.70 15.90
N SER A 514 -22.66 -18.61 16.52
CA SER A 514 -23.95 -18.90 15.85
C SER A 514 -24.23 -17.97 14.68
N TRP A 515 -23.73 -16.73 14.69
CA TRP A 515 -23.99 -15.79 13.60
C TRP A 515 -23.20 -16.16 12.33
N LEU A 516 -22.13 -16.95 12.44
CA LEU A 516 -21.36 -17.43 11.29
C LEU A 516 -22.16 -18.46 10.47
N THR A 517 -22.84 -19.38 11.15
CA THR A 517 -23.69 -20.38 10.50
C THR A 517 -24.98 -19.78 9.96
N GLU A 518 -25.51 -18.74 10.60
CA GLU A 518 -26.62 -17.93 10.06
C GLU A 518 -26.23 -17.18 8.78
N ALA A 519 -25.05 -16.54 8.76
CA ALA A 519 -24.63 -15.68 7.66
C ALA A 519 -24.10 -16.46 6.44
N ALA A 520 -23.41 -17.59 6.67
CA ALA A 520 -22.80 -18.38 5.62
C ALA A 520 -22.94 -19.89 5.88
N PRO A 521 -24.15 -20.46 5.77
CA PRO A 521 -24.41 -21.88 6.02
C PRO A 521 -23.73 -22.81 5.01
N HIS A 522 -23.39 -22.31 3.82
CA HIS A 522 -22.60 -23.02 2.82
C HIS A 522 -21.11 -23.10 3.18
N PHE A 523 -20.62 -22.22 4.05
CA PHE A 523 -19.23 -22.14 4.45
C PHE A 523 -18.98 -22.77 5.82
N TYR A 524 -19.95 -22.66 6.74
CA TYR A 524 -19.84 -23.17 8.10
C TYR A 524 -20.83 -24.30 8.37
N GLN A 525 -20.32 -25.40 8.94
CA GLN A 525 -21.14 -26.50 9.44
C GLN A 525 -20.78 -26.81 10.89
N TYR A 526 -21.79 -27.09 11.73
CA TYR A 526 -21.54 -27.57 13.08
C TYR A 526 -20.92 -28.96 13.03
N ARG A 527 -19.74 -29.10 13.62
CA ARG A 527 -19.17 -30.40 13.88
C ARG A 527 -19.82 -30.95 15.14
N THR A 528 -20.77 -31.88 14.99
CA THR A 528 -21.23 -32.69 16.12
C THR A 528 -20.03 -33.47 16.67
N PRO A 529 -19.82 -33.51 18.00
CA PRO A 529 -18.76 -34.32 18.58
C PRO A 529 -18.97 -35.77 18.16
N ASN A 530 -17.98 -36.37 17.48
CA ASN A 530 -18.04 -37.79 17.17
C ASN A 530 -17.81 -38.55 18.50
N PRO A 531 -18.78 -39.34 19.01
CA PRO A 531 -18.62 -40.03 20.28
C PRO A 531 -17.48 -41.07 20.29
N ALA A 532 -16.91 -41.39 19.12
CA ALA A 532 -15.88 -42.41 18.95
C ALA A 532 -14.42 -41.90 19.07
N LEU A 533 -14.19 -40.64 19.47
CA LEU A 533 -12.85 -40.03 19.58
C LEU A 533 -12.60 -39.33 20.93
N ASN A 534 -13.15 -39.87 22.02
CA ASN A 534 -12.75 -39.52 23.39
C ASN A 534 -11.99 -40.67 24.05
#